data_AF-A0A1L8SYP4-F1
#
_entry.id   AF-A0A1L8SYP4-F1
#
_cell.length_a   1.000
_cell.length_b   1.000
_cell.length_c   1.000
_cell.angle_alpha   90.00
_cell.angle_beta   90.00
_cell.angle_gamma   90.00
#
_symmetry.space_group_name_H-M   'P 1'
#
loop_
_entity.id
_entity.type
_entity.pdbx_description
1 polymer ?
#
loop_
_entity_poly.entity_id
_entity_poly.type
_entity_poly.pdbx_seq_one_letter_code
_entity_poly.pdbx_strand_id
1 'polypeptide(L)' 'MEDYTLKEYQAAKKSLASTLHKIEQALVSLEEKHAQGQNRQSQITLSKERVKALKLSLVLIERELNKLA' A
#
# COMPACT_ATOMS: atom_id res chain seq x y z
N MET A 1 4.81 11.21 20.38
CA MET A 1 4.97 10.89 18.95
C MET A 1 6.44 11.08 18.65
N GLU A 2 7.09 10.08 18.05
CA GLU A 2 8.45 10.26 17.56
C GLU A 2 8.39 11.21 16.35
N ASP A 3 9.19 12.26 16.38
CA ASP A 3 9.38 13.13 15.22
C ASP A 3 10.39 12.46 14.28
N TYR A 4 9.91 11.91 13.17
CA TYR A 4 10.75 11.33 12.14
C TYR A 4 11.41 12.43 11.28
N THR A 5 12.62 12.16 10.81
CA THR A 5 13.35 13.09 9.92
C THR A 5 12.77 13.12 8.51
N LEU A 6 13.05 14.18 7.76
CA LEU A 6 12.71 14.29 6.33
C LEU A 6 13.15 13.05 5.53
N LYS A 7 14.36 12.56 5.79
CA LYS A 7 14.94 11.40 5.11
C LYS A 7 14.18 10.11 5.42
N GLU A 8 13.74 9.93 6.67
CA GLU A 8 12.94 8.78 7.08
C GLU A 8 11.56 8.80 6.43
N TYR A 9 10.88 9.94 6.40
CA TYR A 9 9.61 10.07 5.69
C TYR A 9 9.74 9.79 4.19
N GLN A 10 10.79 10.31 3.53
CA GLN A 10 11.04 10.04 2.12
C GLN A 10 11.32 8.55 1.86
N ALA A 11 12.12 7.91 2.73
CA ALA A 11 12.39 6.48 2.65
C ALA A 11 11.11 5.64 2.87
N ALA A 12 10.29 6.00 3.85
CA ALA A 12 9.01 5.36 4.13
C ALA A 12 8.05 5.50 2.94
N LYS A 13 7.89 6.72 2.37
CA LYS A 13 7.07 6.96 1.17
C LYS A 13 7.49 6.05 0.02
N LYS A 14 8.79 5.98 -0.29
CA LYS A 14 9.33 5.12 -1.37
C LYS A 14 9.05 3.64 -1.11
N SER A 15 9.27 3.18 0.12
CA SER A 15 9.05 1.79 0.51
C SER A 15 7.57 1.39 0.40
N LEU A 16 6.66 2.23 0.91
CA LEU A 16 5.23 1.99 0.88
C LEU A 16 4.67 2.05 -0.54
N ALA A 17 5.16 2.96 -1.39
CA ALA A 17 4.76 3.03 -2.79
C ALA A 17 5.16 1.75 -3.56
N SER A 18 6.38 1.23 -3.33
CA SER A 18 6.81 -0.04 -3.91
C SER A 18 5.96 -1.22 -3.42
N THR A 19 5.63 -1.24 -2.13
CA THR A 19 4.76 -2.26 -1.54
C THR A 19 3.35 -2.21 -2.12
N LEU A 20 2.77 -1.01 -2.25
CA LEU A 20 1.46 -0.80 -2.86
C LEU A 20 1.42 -1.38 -4.27
N HIS A 21 2.39 -1.02 -5.11
CA HIS A 21 2.47 -1.51 -6.48
C HIS A 21 2.52 -3.05 -6.55
N LYS A 22 3.32 -3.69 -5.69
CA LYS A 22 3.41 -5.16 -5.63
C LYS A 22 2.09 -5.81 -5.23
N ILE A 23 1.35 -5.22 -4.28
CA ILE A 23 0.05 -5.75 -3.86
C ILE A 23 -0.99 -5.56 -4.97
N GLU A 24 -0.97 -4.44 -5.69
CA GLU A 24 -1.87 -4.22 -6.84
C GLU A 24 -1.61 -5.26 -7.95
N GLN A 25 -0.35 -5.59 -8.25
CA GLN A 25 -0.02 -6.67 -9.20
C GLN A 25 -0.47 -8.05 -8.69
N ALA A 26 -0.24 -8.35 -7.40
CA ALA A 26 -0.69 -9.61 -6.81
C ALA A 26 -2.23 -9.73 -6.83
N LEU A 27 -2.94 -8.62 -6.67
CA LEU A 27 -4.40 -8.58 -6.71
C LEU A 27 -4.92 -8.99 -8.10
N VAL A 28 -4.32 -8.51 -9.19
CA VAL A 28 -4.67 -8.93 -10.56
C VAL A 28 -4.57 -10.45 -10.71
N SER A 29 -3.43 -11.04 -10.28
CA SER A 29 -3.25 -12.50 -10.35
C SER A 29 -4.25 -13.27 -9.48
N LEU A 30 -4.64 -12.72 -8.33
CA LEU A 30 -5.64 -13.34 -7.46
C LEU A 30 -7.03 -13.31 -8.09
N GLU A 31 -7.41 -12.19 -8.72
CA GLU A 31 -8.70 -12.03 -9.41
C GLU A 31 -8.79 -12.96 -10.64
N GLU A 32 -7.71 -13.11 -11.41
CA GLU A 32 -7.63 -14.07 -12.53
C GLU A 32 -7.81 -15.52 -12.04
N LYS A 33 -7.08 -15.91 -11.00
CA LYS A 33 -7.19 -17.27 -10.42
C LYS A 33 -8.58 -17.53 -9.85
N HIS A 34 -9.22 -16.51 -9.27
CA HIS A 34 -10.60 -16.59 -8.82
C HIS A 34 -11.57 -16.83 -9.97
N ALA A 35 -11.41 -16.09 -11.08
CA ALA A 35 -12.22 -16.25 -12.27
C ALA A 35 -12.07 -17.65 -12.91
N GLN A 36 -10.90 -18.30 -12.73
CA GLN A 36 -10.64 -19.68 -13.14
C GLN A 36 -11.23 -20.74 -12.19
N GLY A 37 -12.02 -20.34 -11.19
CA GLY A 37 -12.70 -21.26 -10.27
C GLY A 37 -11.92 -21.59 -8.99
N GLN A 38 -10.75 -20.99 -8.76
CA GLN A 38 -10.03 -21.17 -7.49
C GLN A 38 -10.66 -20.30 -6.40
N ASN A 39 -10.92 -20.85 -5.21
CA ASN A 39 -11.43 -20.03 -4.11
C ASN A 39 -10.33 -19.09 -3.57
N ARG A 40 -10.37 -17.82 -4.01
CA ARG A 40 -9.46 -16.74 -3.64
C ARG A 40 -10.14 -15.50 -3.03
N GLN A 41 -11.44 -15.58 -2.75
CA GLN A 41 -12.25 -14.42 -2.36
C GLN A 41 -11.70 -13.74 -1.10
N SER A 42 -11.28 -14.50 -0.09
CA SER A 42 -10.73 -13.94 1.15
C SER A 42 -9.40 -13.23 0.92
N GLN A 43 -8.52 -13.78 0.08
CA GLN A 43 -7.24 -13.13 -0.25
C GLN A 43 -7.44 -11.86 -1.08
N ILE A 44 -8.42 -11.84 -1.99
CA ILE A 44 -8.83 -10.65 -2.75
C ILE A 44 -9.31 -9.55 -1.81
N THR A 45 -10.26 -9.86 -0.92
CA THR A 45 -10.79 -8.89 0.05
C THR A 45 -9.68 -8.30 0.90
N LEU A 46 -8.83 -9.14 1.48
CA LEU A 46 -7.73 -8.71 2.34
C LEU A 46 -6.71 -7.85 1.56
N SER A 47 -6.43 -8.19 0.30
CA SER A 47 -5.51 -7.42 -0.53
C SER A 47 -6.08 -6.05 -0.90
N LYS A 48 -7.39 -5.96 -1.16
CA LYS A 48 -8.10 -4.68 -1.37
C LYS A 48 -8.06 -3.79 -0.13
N GLU A 49 -8.24 -4.36 1.06
CA GLU A 49 -8.11 -3.64 2.33
C GLU A 49 -6.69 -3.11 2.55
N ARG A 50 -5.66 -3.93 2.28
CA ARG A 50 -4.26 -3.50 2.35
C ARG A 50 -3.93 -2.37 1.38
N VAL A 51 -4.44 -2.42 0.16
CA VAL A 51 -4.30 -1.33 -0.82
C VAL A 51 -4.88 -0.03 -0.26
N LYS A 52 -6.09 -0.07 0.32
CA LYS A 52 -6.72 1.11 0.93
C LYS A 52 -5.87 1.67 2.08
N ALA A 53 -5.40 0.80 2.97
CA ALA A 53 -4.56 1.19 4.10
C ALA A 53 -3.25 1.83 3.64
N LEU A 54 -2.56 1.24 2.66
CA LEU A 54 -1.31 1.78 2.11
C LEU A 54 -1.51 3.13 1.42
N LYS A 55 -2.60 3.31 0.67
CA LYS A 55 -2.95 4.59 0.06
C LYS A 55 -3.18 5.66 1.12
N LEU A 56 -3.88 5.33 2.21
CA LEU A 56 -4.05 6.23 3.35
C LEU A 56 -2.70 6.59 3.99
N SER A 57 -1.85 5.60 4.26
CA SER A 57 -0.51 5.84 4.84
C SER A 57 0.36 6.74 3.96
N LEU A 58 0.33 6.56 2.64
CA LEU A 58 1.06 7.43 1.71
C LEU A 58 0.56 8.87 1.75
N VAL A 59 -0.75 9.08 1.80
CA VAL A 59 -1.34 10.43 1.93
C VAL A 59 -0.93 11.09 3.25
N LEU A 60 -0.91 10.33 4.35
CA LEU A 60 -0.49 10.85 5.66
C LEU A 60 1.00 11.21 5.66
N ILE A 61 1.87 10.37 5.10
CA ILE A 61 3.30 10.67 4.97
C ILE A 61 3.53 11.90 4.10
N GLU A 62 2.78 12.06 3.01
CA GLU A 62 2.89 13.27 2.17
C GLU A 62 2.53 14.54 2.93
N ARG A 63 1.49 14.47 3.78
CA ARG A 63 1.12 15.60 4.64
C ARG A 63 2.21 15.97 5.62
N GLU A 64 2.88 14.98 6.24
CA GLU A 64 3.99 15.26 7.14
C GLU A 64 5.22 15.80 6.40
N LEU A 65 5.54 15.27 5.22
CA LEU A 65 6.60 15.81 4.35
C LEU A 65 6.36 17.29 4.02
N ASN A 66 5.12 17.67 3.70
CA ASN A 66 4.77 19.06 3.37
C ASN A 66 4.85 20.01 4.58
N LYS A 67 4.82 19.51 5.81
CA LYS A 67 5.04 20.33 7.02
C LYS A 67 6.53 20.57 7.30
N LEU A 68 7.39 19.71 6.77
CA LEU A 68 8.85 19.76 6.94
C LEU A 68 9.57 20.51 5.82
N ALA A 69 8.88 20.79 4.71
CA ALA A 69 9.36 21.55 3.56
C ALA A 69 9.13 23.04 3.76
#